data_AF-A0A1Q5XRT6-F1
#
_entry.id   AF-A0A1Q5XRT6-F1
#
_cell.length_a   1.000
_cell.length_b   1.000
_cell.length_c   1.000
_cell.angle_alpha   90.00
_cell.angle_beta   90.00
_cell.angle_gamma   90.00
#
_symmetry.space_group_name_H-M   'P 1'
#
loop_
_entity.id
_entity.type
_entity.pdbx_description
1 polymer ?
#
loop_
_entity_poly.entity_id
_entity_poly.type
_entity_poly.pdbx_seq_one_letter_code
_entity_poly.pdbx_strand_id
1 'polypeptide(L)' 'MEKKAVNEHYESTISSAEITYNELGQKVLKYQSHGYNVTATVKNQPSEEALKAANRAYMKHFYKFNPQ' A
#
# COMPACT_ATOMS: atom_id res chain seq x y z
N MET A 1 -24.16 -24.18 38.07
CA MET A 1 -24.33 -24.26 36.60
C MET A 1 -23.09 -23.68 35.97
N GLU A 2 -22.23 -24.56 35.44
CA GLU A 2 -20.92 -24.19 34.90
C GLU A 2 -21.05 -23.38 33.60
N LYS A 3 -20.21 -22.34 33.50
CA LYS A 3 -20.10 -21.47 32.34
C LYS A 3 -19.37 -22.24 31.23
N LYS A 4 -20.07 -22.61 30.15
CA LYS A 4 -19.40 -23.01 28.90
C LYS A 4 -18.96 -21.75 28.16
N ALA A 5 -17.72 -21.34 28.38
CA ALA A 5 -17.05 -20.38 27.52
C ALA A 5 -16.89 -21.04 26.15
N VAL A 6 -17.69 -20.59 25.17
CA VAL A 6 -17.53 -20.96 23.77
C VAL A 6 -16.22 -20.32 23.31
N ASN A 7 -15.15 -21.09 23.31
CA ASN A 7 -13.86 -20.66 22.80
C ASN A 7 -13.91 -20.82 21.28
N GLU A 8 -14.46 -19.81 20.60
CA GLU A 8 -14.47 -19.73 19.14
C GLU A 8 -13.03 -19.58 18.66
N HIS A 9 -12.40 -20.71 18.32
CA HIS A 9 -11.20 -20.73 17.48
C HIS A 9 -11.60 -20.21 16.11
N TYR A 10 -11.44 -18.90 15.89
CA TYR A 10 -11.45 -18.33 14.55
C TYR A 10 -10.17 -18.76 13.85
N GLU A 11 -10.19 -19.92 13.19
CA GLU A 11 -9.23 -20.20 12.15
C GLU A 11 -9.40 -19.10 11.08
N SER A 12 -8.50 -18.12 11.12
CA SER A 12 -8.36 -17.08 10.10
C SER A 12 -7.89 -17.76 8.82
N THR A 13 -8.80 -18.36 8.07
CA THR A 13 -8.55 -18.84 6.72
C THR A 13 -8.37 -17.62 5.82
N ILE A 14 -7.14 -17.11 5.72
CA ILE A 14 -6.81 -16.11 4.72
C ILE A 14 -6.98 -16.82 3.38
N SER A 15 -8.09 -16.55 2.68
CA SER A 15 -8.27 -17.08 1.33
C SER A 15 -7.13 -16.57 0.45
N SER A 16 -6.81 -17.29 -0.63
CA SER A 16 -5.76 -16.96 -1.59
C SER A 16 -5.70 -15.44 -1.85
N ALA A 17 -4.63 -14.80 -1.38
CA ALA A 17 -4.46 -13.37 -1.53
C ALA A 17 -4.11 -13.05 -2.98
N GLU A 18 -4.89 -12.16 -3.60
CA GLU A 18 -4.65 -11.68 -4.96
C GLU A 18 -3.86 -10.37 -4.91
N ILE A 19 -2.73 -10.34 -5.63
CA ILE A 19 -1.93 -9.12 -5.79
C ILE A 19 -2.22 -8.54 -7.17
N THR A 20 -2.69 -7.30 -7.22
CA THR A 20 -2.90 -6.54 -8.45
C THR A 20 -2.18 -5.19 -8.39
N TYR A 21 -2.18 -4.45 -9.50
CA TYR A 21 -1.68 -3.07 -9.55
C TYR A 21 -2.80 -2.15 -10.04
N ASN A 22 -2.92 -0.96 -9.45
CA ASN A 22 -3.86 0.06 -9.94
C ASN A 22 -3.25 0.91 -11.07
N GLU A 23 -4.05 1.83 -11.64
CA GLU A 23 -3.64 2.72 -12.73
C GLU A 23 -2.45 3.63 -12.38
N LEU A 24 -2.22 3.88 -11.09
CA LEU A 24 -1.08 4.65 -10.58
C LEU A 24 0.16 3.77 -10.34
N GLY A 25 0.13 2.49 -10.71
CA GLY A 25 1.19 1.51 -10.48
C GLY A 25 1.37 1.12 -9.01
N GLN A 26 0.39 1.39 -8.15
CA GLN A 26 0.44 1.00 -6.74
C GLN A 26 0.00 -0.45 -6.57
N LYS A 27 0.69 -1.19 -5.71
CA LYS A 27 0.36 -2.57 -5.36
C LYS A 27 -0.94 -2.60 -4.54
N VAL A 28 -1.88 -3.41 -4.98
CA VAL A 28 -3.17 -3.67 -4.31
C VAL A 28 -3.21 -5.13 -3.90
N LEU A 29 -3.55 -5.39 -2.63
CA LEU A 29 -3.73 -6.71 -2.06
C LEU A 29 -5.22 -6.92 -1.76
N LYS A 30 -5.82 -7.94 -2.35
CA LYS A 30 -7.21 -8.36 -2.08
C LYS A 30 -7.19 -9.72 -1.40
N TYR A 31 -7.89 -9.85 -0.28
CA TYR A 31 -7.98 -11.11 0.44
C TYR A 31 -9.29 -11.18 1.23
N GLN A 32 -9.72 -12.39 1.56
CA GLN A 32 -10.83 -12.57 2.50
C GLN A 32 -10.27 -12.77 3.92
N SER A 33 -10.89 -12.10 4.88
CA SER A 33 -10.61 -12.25 6.30
C SER A 33 -11.90 -12.22 7.09
N HIS A 34 -12.16 -13.27 7.86
CA HIS A 34 -13.35 -13.37 8.72
C HIS A 34 -14.69 -13.15 7.97
N GLY A 35 -14.78 -13.61 6.72
CA GLY A 35 -15.96 -13.42 5.86
C GLY A 35 -16.06 -12.04 5.19
N TYR A 36 -15.12 -11.13 5.43
CA TYR A 36 -15.05 -9.82 4.79
C TYR A 36 -14.05 -9.81 3.64
N ASN A 37 -14.40 -9.11 2.56
CA ASN A 37 -13.48 -8.81 1.48
C ASN A 37 -12.65 -7.58 1.87
N VAL A 38 -11.35 -7.77 2.08
CA VAL A 38 -10.41 -6.71 2.43
C VAL A 38 -9.62 -6.31 1.19
N THR A 39 -9.51 -5.01 0.95
CA THR A 39 -8.64 -4.43 -0.08
C THR A 39 -7.66 -3.48 0.58
N ALA A 40 -6.36 -3.77 0.46
CA ALA A 40 -5.29 -2.92 0.96
C ALA A 40 -4.47 -2.36 -0.20
N THR A 41 -4.22 -1.06 -0.22
CA THR A 41 -3.36 -0.42 -1.22
C THR A 41 -2.06 0.04 -0.55
N VAL A 42 -0.93 -0.39 -1.10
CA VAL A 42 0.37 0.10 -0.64
C VAL A 42 0.52 1.54 -1.11
N LYS A 43 0.64 2.47 -0.16
CA LYS A 43 0.95 3.86 -0.47
C LYS A 43 2.40 3.94 -0.93
N ASN A 44 2.61 4.09 -2.24
CA ASN A 44 3.93 4.41 -2.78
C ASN A 44 4.34 5.79 -2.26
N GLN A 45 5.20 5.82 -1.24
CA GLN A 45 5.90 7.04 -0.84
C GLN A 45 7.30 7.00 -1.46
N PRO A 46 7.65 7.97 -2.33
CA PRO A 46 9.01 8.06 -2.84
C PRO A 46 9.98 8.30 -1.68
N SER A 47 11.20 7.74 -1.79
CA SER A 47 12.23 7.97 -0.77
C SER A 47 12.65 9.44 -0.73
N GLU A 48 13.24 9.87 0.38
CA GLU A 48 13.79 11.23 0.47
C GLU A 48 14.84 11.51 -0.61
N GLU A 49 15.65 10.51 -0.95
CA GLU A 49 16.66 10.61 -2.01
C GLU A 49 16.00 10.81 -3.38
N ALA A 50 14.91 10.09 -3.66
CA ALA A 50 14.15 10.24 -4.90
C ALA A 50 13.54 11.66 -5.00
N LEU A 51 13.00 12.19 -3.89
CA LEU A 51 12.49 13.56 -3.82
C LEU A 51 13.61 14.60 -4.02
N LYS A 52 14.76 14.42 -3.37
CA LYS A 52 15.95 15.30 -3.54
C LYS A 52 16.47 15.27 -4.98
N ALA A 53 16.53 14.10 -5.60
CA ALA A 53 16.95 13.94 -6.99
C ALA A 53 15.97 14.64 -7.96
N ALA A 54 14.66 14.46 -7.76
CA ALA A 54 13.63 15.13 -8.54
C ALA A 54 13.74 16.67 -8.42
N ASN A 55 13.92 17.19 -7.20
CA ASN A 55 14.11 18.63 -6.98
C ASN A 55 15.40 19.16 -7.64
N ARG A 56 16.50 18.42 -7.58
CA ARG A 56 17.75 18.79 -8.28
C ARG A 56 17.55 18.84 -9.80
N ALA A 57 16.88 17.84 -10.36
CA ALA A 57 16.59 17.80 -11.79
C ALA A 57 15.70 18.99 -12.19
N TYR A 58 14.63 19.24 -11.44
CA TYR A 58 13.73 20.38 -11.66
C TYR A 58 14.49 21.71 -11.64
N MET A 59 15.29 21.97 -10.59
CA MET A 59 16.09 23.20 -10.49
C MET A 59 17.08 23.34 -11.65
N LYS A 60 17.79 22.26 -12.02
CA LYS A 60 18.73 22.27 -13.14
C LYS A 60 18.04 22.66 -14.45
N HIS A 61 16.84 22.15 -14.69
CA HIS A 61 16.06 22.50 -15.89
C HIS A 61 15.50 23.92 -15.79
N PHE A 62 14.95 24.30 -14.64
CA PHE A 62 14.39 25.64 -14.43
C PHE A 62 15.44 26.73 -14.67
N TYR A 63 16.62 26.63 -14.05
CA TYR A 63 17.70 27.62 -14.25
C TYR A 63 18.35 27.55 -15.63
N LYS A 64 18.31 26.40 -16.31
CA LYS A 64 18.81 26.29 -17.69
C LYS A 64 17.93 27.07 -18.67
N PHE A 65 16.62 27.15 -18.42
CA PHE A 65 15.66 27.80 -19.32
C PHE A 65 15.22 29.18 -18.85
N ASN A 66 15.48 29.55 -17.58
CA ASN A 66 15.30 30.89 -17.01
C ASN A 66 16.58 31.34 -16.28
N PRO A 67 17.65 31.71 -17.01
CA PRO A 67 18.82 32.34 -16.39
C PRO A 67 18.44 33.73 -15.85
N GLN A 68 18.88 34.05 -14.63
CA GLN A 68 18.79 35.39 -14.04
C GLN A 68 19.87 36.31 -14.61
#